data_AF-A0A5Q4DDE5-F1
#
_entry.id   AF-A0A5Q4DDE5-F1
#
_cell.length_a   1.000
_cell.length_b   1.000
_cell.length_c   1.000
_cell.angle_alpha   90.00
_cell.angle_beta   90.00
_cell.angle_gamma   90.00
#
_symmetry.space_group_name_H-M   'P 1'
#
loop_
_entity.id
_entity.type
_entity.pdbx_description
1 polymer ?
#
loop_
_entity_poly.entity_id
_entity_poly.type
_entity_poly.pdbx_seq_one_letter_code
_entity_poly.pdbx_strand_id
1 'polypeptide(L)' 'IGRWDAQEGVPVRGDALLRPLTWHSIELQATSPVPEWDDKPVRCSQEEEAYLDEAGDRHWVFRRQTHFHLVW' A
#
# COMPACT_ATOMS: atom_id res chain seq x y z
N ILE A 1 -4.77 -10.31 -4.09
CA ILE A 1 -3.45 -9.64 -3.92
C ILE A 1 -3.21 -8.64 -5.05
N GLY A 2 -3.06 -7.36 -4.70
CA GLY A 2 -2.82 -6.25 -5.65
C GLY A 2 -1.36 -6.12 -6.10
N ARG A 3 -1.05 -5.08 -6.89
CA ARG A 3 0.32 -4.72 -7.29
C ARG A 3 0.51 -3.20 -7.26
N TRP A 4 1.71 -2.75 -6.91
CA TRP A 4 2.05 -1.32 -6.90
C TRP A 4 2.06 -0.69 -8.31
N ASP A 5 2.27 -1.48 -9.36
CA ASP A 5 2.39 -1.01 -10.75
C ASP A 5 1.10 -1.16 -11.57
N ALA A 6 0.07 -1.81 -11.02
CA ALA A 6 -1.21 -2.07 -11.68
C ALA A 6 -2.39 -1.50 -10.87
N GLN A 7 -2.54 -0.17 -10.94
CA GLN A 7 -3.52 0.60 -10.15
C GLN A 7 -4.96 0.47 -10.65
N GLU A 8 -5.18 0.02 -11.88
CA GLU A 8 -6.51 -0.25 -12.47
C GLU A 8 -7.17 -1.55 -11.97
N GLY A 9 -6.54 -2.20 -10.98
CA GLY A 9 -6.96 -3.48 -10.43
C GLY A 9 -6.32 -4.68 -11.15
N VAL A 10 -6.30 -5.82 -10.45
CA VAL A 10 -5.73 -7.07 -10.97
C VAL A 10 -6.82 -8.14 -10.91
N PRO A 11 -7.62 -8.34 -11.97
CA PRO A 11 -8.71 -9.31 -11.96
C PRO A 11 -8.24 -10.73 -11.62
N VAL A 12 -9.07 -11.49 -10.90
CA VAL A 12 -8.82 -12.88 -10.47
C VAL A 12 -7.72 -12.99 -9.40
N ARG A 13 -6.53 -12.46 -9.65
CA ARG A 13 -5.41 -12.50 -8.68
C ARG A 13 -5.65 -11.52 -7.52
N GLY A 14 -6.33 -10.42 -7.78
CA GLY A 14 -6.78 -9.44 -6.78
C GLY A 14 -7.70 -10.08 -5.74
N ASP A 15 -8.54 -11.01 -6.16
CA ASP A 15 -9.55 -11.69 -5.34
C ASP A 15 -9.00 -12.88 -4.53
N ALA A 16 -7.71 -13.18 -4.67
CA ALA A 16 -7.08 -14.27 -3.93
C ALA A 16 -7.21 -14.05 -2.41
N LEU A 17 -7.77 -15.05 -1.71
CA LEU A 17 -7.93 -15.04 -0.26
C LEU A 17 -6.57 -15.08 0.43
N LEU A 18 -6.33 -14.13 1.34
CA LEU A 18 -5.24 -14.22 2.32
C LEU A 18 -5.57 -15.33 3.32
N ARG A 19 -4.61 -16.23 3.55
CA ARG A 19 -4.75 -17.36 4.46
C ARG A 19 -4.17 -17.00 5.83
N PRO A 20 -4.64 -17.63 6.93
CA PRO A 20 -3.97 -17.53 8.22
C PRO A 20 -2.47 -17.81 8.11
N LEU A 21 -1.69 -17.22 9.00
CA LEU A 21 -0.22 -17.32 9.03
C LEU A 21 0.47 -16.75 7.78
N THR A 22 -0.15 -15.76 7.12
CA THR A 22 0.42 -15.08 5.95
C THR A 22 0.96 -13.71 6.31
N TRP A 23 2.14 -13.39 5.78
CA TRP A 23 2.70 -12.05 5.75
C TRP A 23 2.45 -11.42 4.39
N HIS A 24 2.05 -10.15 4.36
CA HIS A 24 1.72 -9.46 3.12
C HIS A 24 2.12 -7.97 3.18
N SER A 25 2.88 -7.52 2.18
CA SER A 25 3.12 -6.10 1.93
C SER A 25 1.90 -5.45 1.27
N ILE A 26 1.51 -4.30 1.80
CA ILE A 26 0.49 -3.42 1.23
C ILE A 26 1.23 -2.23 0.62
N GLU A 27 1.32 -2.20 -0.71
CA GLU A 27 2.08 -1.21 -1.45
C GLU A 27 1.13 -0.29 -2.22
N LEU A 28 0.83 0.87 -1.63
CA LEU A 28 -0.01 1.88 -2.24
C LEU A 28 0.83 2.92 -2.98
N GLN A 29 0.29 3.38 -4.09
CA GLN A 29 0.92 4.42 -4.90
C GLN A 29 -0.15 5.38 -5.40
N ALA A 30 0.08 6.68 -5.19
CA ALA A 30 -0.75 7.74 -5.74
C ALA A 30 0.12 8.68 -6.59
N THR A 31 -0.34 9.00 -7.80
CA THR A 31 0.25 10.04 -8.64
C THR A 31 -0.75 11.18 -8.77
N SER A 32 -0.32 12.41 -8.51
CA SER A 32 -1.17 13.58 -8.70
C SER A 32 -0.33 14.76 -9.23
N PRO A 33 -0.90 15.64 -10.06
CA PRO A 33 -0.23 16.87 -10.47
C PRO A 33 -0.09 17.81 -9.27
N VAL A 34 1.03 18.53 -9.20
CA VAL A 34 1.26 19.58 -8.19
C VAL A 34 1.24 20.95 -8.89
N PRO A 35 0.19 21.78 -8.67
CA PRO A 35 0.01 23.04 -9.39
C PRO A 35 1.19 24.01 -9.25
N GLU A 36 1.79 24.07 -8.06
CA GLU A 36 2.93 24.93 -7.77
C GLU A 36 4.20 24.54 -8.55
N TRP A 37 4.22 23.33 -9.15
CA TRP A 37 5.33 22.78 -9.92
C TRP A 37 4.98 22.64 -11.40
N ASP A 38 4.20 23.58 -11.96
CA ASP A 38 3.72 23.55 -13.35
C ASP A 38 2.96 22.25 -13.68
N ASP A 39 2.09 21.83 -12.77
CA ASP A 39 1.31 20.59 -12.84
C ASP A 39 2.16 19.32 -12.99
N LYS A 40 3.43 19.36 -12.57
CA LYS A 40 4.31 18.18 -12.61
C LYS A 40 3.67 17.01 -11.84
N PRO A 41 3.56 15.82 -12.45
CA PRO A 41 3.04 14.65 -11.77
C PRO A 41 4.05 14.19 -10.71
N VAL A 42 3.58 14.10 -9.47
CA VAL A 42 4.39 13.62 -8.34
C VAL A 42 3.84 12.29 -7.87
N ARG A 43 4.73 11.32 -7.72
CA ARG A 43 4.44 10.00 -7.17
C ARG A 43 4.71 9.97 -5.68
N CYS A 44 3.70 9.60 -4.90
CA CYS A 44 3.81 9.22 -3.50
C CYS A 44 3.60 7.71 -3.39
N SER A 45 4.55 6.98 -2.80
CA SER A 45 4.43 5.53 -2.56
C SER A 45 4.54 5.23 -1.08
N GLN A 46 3.74 4.29 -0.61
CA GLN A 46 3.74 3.80 0.76
C GLN A 46 3.76 2.28 0.74
N GLU A 47 4.58 1.69 1.60
CA GLU A 47 4.61 0.26 1.85
C GLU A 47 4.44 0.03 3.35
N GLU A 48 3.51 -0.85 3.70
CA GLU A 48 3.25 -1.27 5.08
C GLU A 48 3.01 -2.78 5.10
N GLU A 49 3.56 -3.48 6.10
CA GLU A 49 3.40 -4.93 6.22
C GLU A 49 2.31 -5.30 7.21
N ALA A 50 1.46 -6.23 6.80
CA ALA A 50 0.46 -6.85 7.65
C ALA A 50 0.70 -8.35 7.80
N TYR A 51 0.44 -8.85 9.00
CA TYR A 51 0.42 -10.27 9.32
C TYR A 51 -1.01 -10.69 9.67
N LEU A 52 -1.45 -11.80 9.08
CA LEU A 52 -2.69 -12.47 9.46
C LEU A 52 -2.34 -13.60 10.42
N ASP A 53 -2.87 -13.54 11.65
CA ASP A 53 -2.61 -14.58 12.63
C ASP A 53 -3.38 -15.88 12.35
N GLU A 54 -3.24 -16.87 13.24
CA GLU A 54 -3.91 -18.17 13.11
C GLU A 54 -5.45 -18.04 13.19
N ALA A 55 -5.96 -17.07 13.96
CA ALA A 55 -7.40 -16.80 14.07
C ALA A 55 -7.94 -16.04 12.85
N GLY A 56 -7.06 -15.50 12.02
CA GLY A 56 -7.41 -14.67 10.86
C GLY A 56 -7.49 -13.18 11.16
N ASP A 57 -7.04 -12.74 12.35
CA ASP A 57 -6.99 -11.32 12.69
C ASP A 57 -5.79 -10.65 12.04
N ARG A 58 -6.00 -9.44 11.52
CA ARG A 58 -4.94 -8.64 10.88
C ARG A 58 -4.21 -7.78 11.90
N HIS A 59 -2.90 -7.90 11.91
CA HIS A 59 -1.97 -7.10 12.70
C HIS A 59 -1.03 -6.34 11.77
N TRP A 60 -0.67 -5.12 12.15
CA TRP A 60 0.45 -4.44 11.49
C TRP A 60 1.76 -5.02 12.04
N VAL A 61 2.70 -5.36 11.17
CA VAL A 61 4.03 -5.86 11.57
C VAL A 61 4.82 -4.76 12.27
N PHE A 62 4.71 -3.54 11.74
CA PHE A 62 5.19 -2.32 12.38
C PHE A 62 4.07 -1.28 12.43
N ARG A 63 4.21 -0.20 13.19
CA ARG A 63 3.18 0.85 13.26
C ARG A 63 2.83 1.38 11.86
N ARG A 64 1.56 1.74 11.66
CA ARG A 64 1.08 2.45 10.47
C ARG A 64 1.68 3.86 10.38
N GLN A 65 2.08 4.31 9.19
CA GLN A 65 2.45 5.71 8.97
C GLN A 65 1.20 6.58 8.91
N THR A 66 1.12 7.59 9.80
CA THR A 66 -0.06 8.47 9.92
C THR A 66 0.24 9.93 9.62
N HIS A 67 1.51 10.29 9.44
CA HIS A 67 1.95 11.66 9.20
C HIS A 67 3.12 11.67 8.19
N PHE A 68 3.29 12.79 7.49
CA PHE A 68 4.45 12.99 6.63
C PHE A 68 5.72 13.25 7.45
N HIS A 69 6.84 12.75 6.95
CA HIS A 69 8.16 13.14 7.40
C HIS A 69 8.70 14.18 6.43
N LEU A 70 8.77 15.44 6.87
CA LEU A 70 9.28 16.54 6.06
C LEU A 70 10.76 16.75 6.37
N VAL A 71 11.59 16.74 5.34
CA VAL A 71 13.03 17.06 5.42
C VAL A 71 13.23 18.42 4.80
N TRP A 72 13.96 19.28 5.50
CA TRP A 72 14.26 20.66 5.11
C TRP A 72 15.76 20.82 4.87
#